data_AF-A0A5E7CAE2-F1
#
_entry.id   AF-A0A5E7CAE2-F1
#
_cell.length_a   1.000
_cell.length_b   1.000
_cell.length_c   1.000
_cell.angle_alpha   90.00
_cell.angle_beta   90.00
_cell.angle_gamma   90.00
#
_symmetry.space_group_name_H-M   'P 1'
#
loop_
_entity.id
_entity.type
_entity.pdbx_description
1 polymer ?
#
loop_
_entity_poly.entity_id
_entity_poly.type
_entity_poly.pdbx_seq_one_letter_code
_entity_poly.pdbx_strand_id
1 'polypeptide(L)'
;MNDVHLPITTTTLISVDGLIIDKHTGEIHGHDGKSSPWSGHYDYKHELGKCRSVDDFQDHLDFVDRRKLPVYELHSLRDEVDHALGEWRRTGFDCRITLPQQRLLEKLHRLVLYRNVIIMTHADLAKSLGTVESNLMKKLRVLMDANMLRVSTSRDGNIRTGEIKLVVNPRMVFRGDDYRRRKYIEEWYRPVGCLHTGVFHPGSVDECLAMVA
;
A
#
# COMPACT_ATOMS: atom_id res chain seq x y z
N MET A 1 15.56 64.75 -44.12
CA MET A 1 14.50 64.01 -44.82
C MET A 1 15.17 62.80 -45.46
N ASN A 2 15.03 61.56 -45.01
CA ASN A 2 14.07 60.94 -44.11
C ASN A 2 14.75 59.78 -43.37
N ASP A 3 14.55 59.71 -42.06
CA ASP A 3 14.83 58.52 -41.26
C ASP A 3 13.85 57.42 -41.68
N VAL A 4 14.37 56.31 -42.21
CA VAL A 4 13.59 55.08 -42.40
C VAL A 4 13.96 54.14 -41.27
N HIS A 5 13.30 54.32 -40.12
CA HIS A 5 13.26 53.31 -39.08
C HIS A 5 12.51 52.09 -39.61
N LEU A 6 13.23 50.99 -39.84
CA LEU A 6 12.62 49.67 -40.02
C LEU A 6 11.93 49.29 -38.70
N PRO A 7 10.62 48.95 -38.69
CA PRO A 7 10.00 48.41 -37.50
C PRO A 7 10.57 47.00 -37.27
N ILE A 8 11.27 46.84 -36.16
CA ILE A 8 11.65 45.54 -35.63
C ILE A 8 10.33 44.85 -35.28
N THR A 9 9.89 43.89 -36.10
CA THR A 9 8.79 43.00 -35.78
C THR A 9 9.22 42.08 -34.64
N THR A 10 9.10 42.58 -33.41
CA THR A 10 9.13 41.75 -32.21
C THR A 10 7.97 40.77 -32.29
N THR A 11 8.26 39.51 -32.57
CA THR A 11 7.28 38.43 -32.48
C THR A 11 6.81 38.33 -31.02
N THR A 12 5.63 38.87 -30.72
CA THR A 12 5.05 38.93 -29.37
C THR A 12 4.41 37.61 -28.92
N LEU A 13 4.35 36.62 -29.81
CA LEU A 13 3.73 35.33 -29.57
C LEU A 13 4.76 34.32 -29.07
N ILE A 14 4.45 33.66 -27.95
CA ILE A 14 5.20 32.52 -27.42
C ILE A 14 4.38 31.24 -27.55
N SER A 15 5.05 30.11 -27.75
CA SER A 15 4.42 28.79 -27.66
C SER A 15 4.73 28.18 -26.30
N VAL A 16 3.69 27.79 -25.56
CA VAL A 16 3.78 27.11 -24.26
C VAL A 16 2.78 25.96 -24.27
N ASP A 17 3.25 24.74 -24.04
CA ASP A 17 2.43 23.52 -23.95
C ASP A 17 1.44 23.29 -25.12
N GLY A 18 1.83 23.72 -26.32
CA GLY A 18 1.01 23.60 -27.54
C GLY A 18 0.09 24.80 -27.78
N LEU A 19 0.02 25.76 -26.87
CA LEU A 19 -0.78 26.98 -27.01
C LEU A 19 0.08 28.14 -27.53
N ILE A 20 -0.47 28.90 -28.48
CA ILE A 20 0.10 30.18 -28.94
C ILE A 20 -0.48 31.27 -28.05
N ILE A 21 0.37 31.90 -27.25
CA ILE A 21 0.00 32.89 -26.24
C ILE A 21 0.69 34.21 -26.56
N ASP A 22 -0.03 35.32 -26.50
CA ASP A 22 0.60 36.64 -26.52
C ASP A 22 1.33 36.90 -25.19
N LYS A 23 2.62 37.22 -25.29
CA LYS A 23 3.52 37.39 -24.13
C LYS A 23 3.11 38.54 -23.20
N HIS A 24 2.39 39.54 -23.70
CA HIS A 24 2.04 40.75 -22.97
C HIS A 24 0.62 40.72 -22.44
N THR A 25 -0.32 40.14 -23.17
CA THR A 25 -1.73 40.07 -22.76
C THR A 25 -2.10 38.75 -22.09
N GLY A 26 -1.35 37.68 -22.36
CA GLY A 26 -1.70 36.32 -21.93
C GLY A 26 -2.88 35.73 -22.71
N GLU A 27 -3.33 36.39 -23.78
CA GLU A 27 -4.43 35.92 -24.63
C GLU A 27 -3.98 34.70 -25.43
N ILE A 28 -4.85 33.69 -25.54
CA ILE A 28 -4.58 32.45 -26.28
C ILE A 28 -5.11 32.63 -27.70
N HIS A 29 -4.21 32.70 -28.66
CA HIS A 29 -4.53 32.92 -30.08
C HIS A 29 -4.80 31.61 -30.84
N GLY A 30 -4.48 30.47 -30.25
CA GLY A 30 -4.75 29.16 -30.84
C GLY A 30 -3.78 28.09 -30.37
N HIS A 31 -3.75 26.98 -31.10
CA HIS A 31 -2.84 25.86 -30.86
C HIS A 31 -1.75 25.85 -31.95
N ASP A 32 -0.50 25.62 -31.58
CA ASP A 32 0.65 25.64 -32.50
C ASP A 32 0.86 24.32 -33.27
N GLY A 33 -0.10 23.39 -33.16
CA GLY A 33 -0.04 22.05 -33.76
C GLY A 33 1.05 21.13 -33.19
N LYS A 34 1.85 21.55 -32.20
CA LYS A 34 2.83 20.70 -31.54
C LYS A 34 2.17 19.99 -30.38
N SER A 35 2.24 18.66 -30.38
CA SER A 35 1.88 17.87 -29.21
C SER A 35 2.69 18.37 -28.01
N SER A 36 2.01 18.69 -26.90
CA SER A 36 2.67 19.09 -25.67
C SER A 36 3.77 18.07 -25.32
N PRO A 37 4.96 18.49 -24.87
CA PRO A 37 5.97 17.53 -24.39
C PRO A 37 5.46 16.67 -23.22
N TRP A 38 4.36 17.09 -22.57
CA TRP A 38 3.65 16.35 -21.53
C TRP A 38 2.52 15.47 -22.07
N SER A 39 2.10 15.65 -23.33
CA SER A 39 1.12 14.79 -24.00
C SER A 39 1.75 13.44 -24.34
N GLY A 40 1.68 12.53 -23.37
CA GLY A 40 2.36 11.23 -23.43
C GLY A 40 3.29 10.97 -22.24
N HIS A 41 3.28 11.82 -21.20
CA HIS A 41 3.89 11.42 -19.94
C HIS A 41 3.09 10.23 -19.40
N TYR A 42 3.61 9.02 -19.62
CA TYR A 42 3.15 7.86 -18.90
C TYR A 42 3.46 8.14 -17.43
N ASP A 43 2.43 8.41 -16.63
CA ASP A 43 2.57 8.44 -15.18
C ASP A 43 3.28 7.16 -14.77
N TYR A 44 4.47 7.31 -14.21
CA TYR A 44 5.31 6.19 -13.86
C TYR A 44 4.55 5.31 -12.86
N LYS A 45 4.18 4.11 -13.28
CA LYS A 45 3.44 3.17 -12.44
C LYS A 45 4.31 2.75 -11.27
N HIS A 46 4.08 3.35 -10.10
CA HIS A 46 4.67 2.83 -8.88
C HIS A 46 4.12 1.42 -8.60
N GLU A 47 5.04 0.47 -8.44
CA GLU A 47 4.67 -0.87 -8.00
C GLU A 47 4.04 -0.78 -6.59
N LEU A 48 3.01 -1.58 -6.33
CA LEU A 48 2.32 -1.58 -5.02
C LEU A 48 3.27 -1.75 -3.82
N GLY A 49 4.31 -2.57 -3.98
CA GLY A 49 5.34 -2.76 -2.96
C GLY A 49 6.15 -1.49 -2.67
N LYS A 50 6.32 -0.64 -3.68
CA LYS A 50 7.10 0.60 -3.67
C LYS A 50 6.29 1.85 -3.25
N CYS A 51 4.97 1.76 -3.12
CA CYS A 51 4.16 2.87 -2.59
C CYS A 51 4.61 3.20 -1.15
N ARG A 52 5.02 4.46 -0.96
CA ARG A 52 5.52 5.05 0.30
C ARG A 52 4.59 6.12 0.86
N SER A 53 3.60 6.56 0.10
CA SER A 53 2.62 7.53 0.55
C SER A 53 1.18 7.16 0.19
N VAL A 54 0.21 7.84 0.79
CA VAL A 54 -1.21 7.77 0.40
C VAL A 54 -1.40 8.17 -1.05
N ASP A 55 -0.68 9.19 -1.50
CA ASP A 55 -0.76 9.71 -2.87
C ASP A 55 -0.24 8.65 -3.85
N ASP A 56 0.93 8.05 -3.58
CA ASP A 56 1.48 6.95 -4.40
C ASP A 56 0.51 5.77 -4.51
N PHE A 57 -0.24 5.49 -3.43
CA PHE A 57 -1.21 4.42 -3.41
C PHE A 57 -2.46 4.78 -4.21
N GLN A 58 -2.93 6.03 -4.10
CA GLN A 58 -4.05 6.51 -4.89
C GLN A 58 -3.73 6.50 -6.38
N ASP A 59 -2.55 7.01 -6.76
CA ASP A 59 -2.05 6.95 -8.14
C ASP A 59 -2.01 5.50 -8.64
N HIS A 60 -1.52 4.57 -7.81
CA HIS A 60 -1.54 3.15 -8.16
C HIS A 60 -2.96 2.61 -8.39
N LEU A 61 -3.92 3.01 -7.55
CA LEU A 61 -5.30 2.55 -7.61
C LEU A 61 -6.04 3.08 -8.84
N ASP A 62 -5.66 4.23 -9.38
CA ASP A 62 -6.30 4.80 -10.58
C ASP A 62 -6.08 3.93 -11.82
N PHE A 63 -4.99 3.14 -11.85
CA PHE A 63 -4.74 2.14 -12.89
C PHE A 63 -5.41 0.79 -12.65
N VAL A 64 -5.99 0.58 -11.46
CA VAL A 64 -6.64 -0.68 -11.11
C VAL A 64 -8.13 -0.57 -11.44
N ASP A 65 -8.60 -1.40 -12.37
CA ASP A 65 -10.03 -1.57 -12.61
C ASP A 65 -10.69 -2.31 -11.42
N ARG A 66 -11.12 -1.53 -10.44
CA ARG A 66 -11.76 -2.03 -9.21
C ARG A 66 -13.12 -2.70 -9.46
N ARG A 67 -13.74 -2.49 -10.62
CA ARG A 67 -15.01 -3.13 -11.00
C ARG A 67 -14.84 -4.61 -11.33
N LYS A 68 -13.62 -5.00 -11.73
CA LYS A 68 -13.25 -6.39 -12.00
C LYS A 68 -12.75 -7.14 -10.76
N LEU A 69 -12.64 -6.46 -9.61
CA LEU A 69 -12.26 -7.12 -8.37
C LEU A 69 -13.44 -7.91 -7.81
N PRO A 70 -13.17 -9.07 -7.18
CA PRO A 70 -14.22 -9.85 -6.54
C PRO A 70 -14.95 -9.03 -5.47
N VAL A 71 -16.20 -9.43 -5.22
CA VAL A 71 -17.06 -8.82 -4.22
C VAL A 71 -16.39 -8.88 -2.85
N TYR A 72 -16.68 -7.87 -2.04
CA TYR A 72 -16.03 -7.65 -0.77
C TYR A 72 -16.58 -8.58 0.32
N GLU A 73 -16.10 -9.83 0.31
CA GLU A 73 -16.65 -10.87 1.17
C GLU A 73 -15.74 -11.18 2.37
N LEU A 74 -16.37 -11.37 3.53
CA LEU A 74 -15.71 -11.78 4.77
C LEU A 74 -15.48 -13.30 4.87
N HIS A 75 -15.93 -14.07 3.87
CA HIS A 75 -15.86 -15.53 3.88
C HIS A 75 -14.43 -16.03 4.10
N SER A 76 -13.44 -15.47 3.39
CA SER A 76 -12.04 -15.85 3.57
C SER A 76 -11.52 -15.70 5.01
N LEU A 77 -11.94 -14.65 5.72
CA LEU A 77 -11.54 -14.47 7.12
C LEU A 77 -12.24 -15.50 8.03
N ARG A 78 -13.54 -15.73 7.82
CA ARG A 78 -14.32 -16.68 8.62
C ARG A 78 -13.85 -18.11 8.42
N ASP A 79 -13.58 -18.49 7.19
CA ASP A 79 -13.07 -19.83 6.83
C ASP A 79 -11.72 -20.09 7.51
N GLU A 80 -10.83 -19.09 7.58
CA GLU A 80 -9.55 -19.23 8.29
C GLU A 80 -9.72 -19.30 9.81
N VAL A 81 -10.68 -18.58 10.40
CA VAL A 81 -11.01 -18.71 11.83
C VAL A 81 -11.51 -20.12 12.14
N ASP A 82 -12.41 -20.66 11.32
CA ASP A 82 -12.96 -22.01 11.47
C ASP A 82 -11.88 -23.08 11.23
N HIS A 83 -11.01 -22.87 10.23
CA HIS A 83 -9.88 -23.74 9.96
C HIS A 83 -8.92 -23.79 11.15
N ALA A 84 -8.52 -22.64 11.70
CA ALA A 84 -7.66 -22.56 12.88
C ALA A 84 -8.28 -23.24 14.10
N LEU A 85 -9.58 -23.09 14.32
CA LEU A 85 -10.28 -23.79 15.39
C LEU A 85 -10.25 -25.31 15.18
N GLY A 86 -10.44 -25.76 13.95
CA GLY A 86 -10.35 -27.17 13.58
C GLY A 86 -8.95 -27.76 13.79
N GLU A 87 -7.91 -27.04 13.36
CA GLU A 87 -6.52 -27.47 13.52
C GLU A 87 -6.10 -27.54 14.99
N TRP A 88 -6.50 -26.57 15.81
CA TRP A 88 -6.28 -26.63 17.25
C TRP A 88 -6.90 -27.88 17.88
N ARG A 89 -8.13 -28.23 17.49
CA ARG A 89 -8.81 -29.44 17.99
C ARG A 89 -8.12 -30.74 17.55
N ARG A 90 -7.51 -30.77 16.37
CA ARG A 90 -6.85 -31.96 15.82
C ARG A 90 -5.45 -32.17 16.36
N THR A 91 -4.68 -31.08 16.50
CA THR A 91 -3.23 -31.13 16.75
C THR A 91 -2.86 -30.73 18.17
N GLY A 92 -3.73 -30.02 18.89
CA GLY A 92 -3.45 -29.45 20.21
C GLY A 92 -2.62 -28.17 20.19
N PHE A 93 -2.04 -27.77 19.05
CA PHE A 93 -1.31 -26.51 18.93
C PHE A 93 -2.27 -25.32 18.89
N ASP A 94 -2.08 -24.36 19.80
CA ASP A 94 -2.94 -23.17 19.86
C ASP A 94 -2.64 -22.22 18.70
N CYS A 95 -3.43 -22.37 17.63
CA CYS A 95 -3.44 -21.51 16.46
C CYS A 95 -4.72 -20.67 16.39
N ARG A 96 -5.52 -20.63 17.46
CA ARG A 96 -6.85 -19.98 17.44
C ARG A 96 -6.71 -18.48 17.20
N ILE A 97 -7.59 -17.96 16.34
CA ILE A 97 -7.78 -16.52 16.19
C ILE A 97 -8.73 -16.06 17.29
N THR A 98 -8.23 -15.21 18.19
CA THR A 98 -9.05 -14.69 19.30
C THR A 98 -10.11 -13.72 18.78
N LEU A 99 -11.21 -13.58 19.53
CA LEU A 99 -12.29 -12.65 19.15
C LEU A 99 -11.83 -11.19 18.98
N PRO A 100 -10.92 -10.63 19.81
CA PRO A 100 -10.35 -9.31 19.57
C PRO A 100 -9.55 -9.23 18.26
N GLN A 101 -8.77 -10.25 17.92
CA GLN A 101 -8.02 -10.32 16.65
C GLN A 101 -8.97 -10.37 15.47
N GLN A 102 -9.98 -11.24 15.51
CA GLN A 102 -11.00 -11.34 14.46
C GLN A 102 -11.73 -10.01 14.25
N ARG A 103 -12.22 -9.36 15.32
CA ARG A 103 -12.90 -8.06 15.21
C ARG A 103 -12.01 -6.97 14.62
N LEU A 104 -10.71 -6.98 14.93
CA LEU A 104 -9.76 -6.04 14.35
C LEU A 104 -9.51 -6.35 12.88
N LEU A 105 -9.37 -7.64 12.51
CA LEU A 105 -9.24 -8.08 11.12
C LEU A 105 -10.49 -7.74 10.30
N GLU A 106 -11.70 -7.85 10.85
CA GLU A 106 -12.94 -7.44 10.17
C GLU A 106 -12.98 -5.92 9.90
N LYS A 107 -12.44 -5.10 10.82
CA LYS A 107 -12.30 -3.66 10.59
C LYS A 107 -11.26 -3.35 9.51
N LEU A 108 -10.09 -3.99 9.59
CA LEU A 108 -9.04 -3.82 8.57
C LEU A 108 -9.50 -4.34 7.22
N HIS A 109 -10.26 -5.44 7.20
CA HIS A 109 -10.87 -6.01 6.01
C HIS A 109 -11.62 -4.93 5.27
N ARG A 110 -12.50 -4.16 5.92
CA ARG A 110 -13.28 -3.03 5.33
C ARG A 110 -12.45 -1.88 4.76
N LEU A 111 -11.18 -1.76 5.12
CA LEU A 111 -10.30 -0.69 4.67
C LEU A 111 -9.43 -1.09 3.46
N VAL A 112 -9.33 -2.39 3.16
CA VAL A 112 -8.45 -2.88 2.09
C VAL A 112 -9.05 -2.58 0.71
N LEU A 113 -8.48 -1.62 0.00
CA LEU A 113 -8.98 -1.28 -1.33
C LEU A 113 -8.47 -2.21 -2.43
N TYR A 114 -7.26 -2.75 -2.28
CA TYR A 114 -6.62 -3.60 -3.29
C TYR A 114 -5.61 -4.57 -2.64
N ARG A 115 -5.67 -5.84 -3.03
CA ARG A 115 -4.86 -6.95 -2.48
C ARG A 115 -4.99 -7.01 -0.96
N ASN A 116 -3.91 -6.88 -0.21
CA ASN A 116 -3.87 -6.97 1.25
C ASN A 116 -3.19 -5.75 1.89
N VAL A 117 -3.18 -4.61 1.17
CA VAL A 117 -2.44 -3.40 1.55
C VAL A 117 -3.40 -2.28 1.91
N ILE A 118 -3.07 -1.54 2.97
CA ILE A 118 -3.73 -0.30 3.37
C ILE A 118 -2.64 0.75 3.54
N ILE A 119 -2.79 1.91 2.91
CA ILE A 119 -1.95 3.09 3.13
C ILE A 119 -2.87 4.26 3.43
N MET A 120 -2.72 4.88 4.59
CA MET A 120 -3.52 6.01 5.06
C MET A 120 -2.78 6.80 6.15
N THR A 121 -3.35 7.91 6.59
CA THR A 121 -2.82 8.67 7.72
C THR A 121 -3.04 7.93 9.05
N HIS A 122 -2.21 8.23 10.06
CA HIS A 122 -2.42 7.69 11.41
C HIS A 122 -3.80 8.10 11.98
N ALA A 123 -4.21 9.34 11.72
CA ALA A 123 -5.49 9.88 12.16
C ALA A 123 -6.68 9.11 11.58
N ASP A 124 -6.68 8.88 10.26
CA ASP A 124 -7.76 8.19 9.58
C ASP A 124 -7.84 6.71 9.97
N LEU A 125 -6.68 6.08 10.18
CA LEU A 125 -6.64 4.70 10.67
C LEU A 125 -7.17 4.61 12.10
N ALA A 126 -6.73 5.50 12.99
CA ALA A 126 -7.20 5.53 14.38
C ALA A 126 -8.73 5.72 14.44
N LYS A 127 -9.26 6.66 13.65
CA LYS A 127 -10.70 6.91 13.51
C LYS A 127 -11.44 5.67 13.01
N SER A 128 -10.98 5.07 11.92
CA SER A 128 -11.55 3.86 11.33
C SER A 128 -11.57 2.67 12.30
N LEU A 129 -10.53 2.55 13.14
CA LEU A 129 -10.44 1.50 14.14
C LEU A 129 -11.17 1.81 15.46
N GLY A 130 -11.69 3.04 15.62
CA GLY A 130 -12.32 3.52 16.85
C GLY A 130 -11.32 3.53 18.01
N THR A 131 -10.17 4.18 17.82
CA THR A 131 -9.14 4.35 18.84
C THR A 131 -8.50 5.73 18.72
N VAL A 132 -7.72 6.11 19.72
CA VAL A 132 -6.93 7.35 19.70
C VAL A 132 -5.57 7.04 19.07
N GLU A 133 -4.99 7.98 18.34
CA GLU A 133 -3.69 7.79 17.65
C GLU A 133 -2.59 7.28 18.57
N SER A 134 -2.52 7.77 19.82
CA SER A 134 -1.55 7.32 20.83
C SER A 134 -1.66 5.83 21.17
N ASN A 135 -2.85 5.24 21.04
CA ASN A 135 -3.14 3.83 21.32
C ASN A 135 -3.16 2.96 20.06
N LEU A 136 -3.00 3.55 18.87
CA LEU A 136 -3.11 2.84 17.59
C LEU A 136 -2.12 1.68 17.50
N MET A 137 -0.84 1.93 17.75
CA MET A 137 0.19 0.89 17.69
C MET A 137 -0.02 -0.21 18.73
N LYS A 138 -0.53 0.13 19.93
CA LYS A 138 -0.89 -0.87 20.95
C LYS A 138 -2.04 -1.76 20.47
N LYS A 139 -3.02 -1.20 19.76
CA LYS A 139 -4.14 -1.95 19.19
C LYS A 139 -3.69 -2.88 18.05
N LEU A 140 -2.83 -2.39 17.16
CA LEU A 140 -2.30 -3.17 16.03
C LEU A 140 -1.36 -4.30 16.49
N ARG A 141 -0.65 -4.11 17.61
CA ARG A 141 0.30 -5.08 18.15
C ARG A 141 -0.30 -6.48 18.34
N VAL A 142 -1.57 -6.57 18.72
CA VAL A 142 -2.29 -7.85 18.90
C VAL A 142 -2.31 -8.71 17.62
N LEU A 143 -2.28 -8.08 16.44
CA LEU A 143 -2.17 -8.77 15.15
C LEU A 143 -0.72 -8.91 14.67
N MET A 144 0.16 -7.98 15.04
CA MET A 144 1.59 -8.05 14.71
C MET A 144 2.24 -9.24 15.41
N ASP A 145 2.01 -9.39 16.72
CA ASP A 145 2.56 -10.46 17.54
C ASP A 145 2.09 -11.84 17.07
N ALA A 146 0.89 -11.92 16.47
CA ALA A 146 0.32 -13.13 15.90
C ALA A 146 0.73 -13.37 14.43
N ASN A 147 1.65 -12.58 13.87
CA ASN A 147 2.07 -12.63 12.46
C ASN A 147 0.88 -12.56 11.46
N MET A 148 -0.15 -11.80 11.82
CA MET A 148 -1.33 -11.53 10.98
C MET A 148 -1.27 -10.16 10.30
N LEU A 149 -0.36 -9.29 10.74
CA LEU A 149 -0.22 -7.92 10.27
C LEU A 149 1.25 -7.50 10.28
N ARG A 150 1.70 -6.89 9.17
CA ARG A 150 2.97 -6.17 9.09
C ARG A 150 2.67 -4.68 9.00
N VAL A 151 3.41 -3.89 9.75
CA VAL A 151 3.25 -2.44 9.81
C VAL A 151 4.56 -1.80 9.34
N SER A 152 4.42 -0.73 8.58
CA SER A 152 5.53 0.10 8.13
C SER A 152 5.15 1.57 8.31
N THR A 153 6.05 2.32 8.89
CA THR A 153 5.94 3.75 9.21
C THR A 153 7.15 4.49 8.66
N SER A 154 7.24 5.80 8.92
CA SER A 154 8.42 6.57 8.54
C SER A 154 9.70 6.11 9.23
N ARG A 155 9.61 5.44 10.39
CA ARG A 155 10.77 5.00 11.18
C ARG A 155 11.45 3.75 10.63
N ASP A 156 10.71 2.87 9.99
CA ASP A 156 11.11 1.49 9.67
C ASP A 156 10.87 1.08 8.22
N GLY A 157 9.99 1.77 7.49
CA GLY A 157 9.55 1.35 6.15
C GLY A 157 9.62 2.42 5.08
N ASN A 158 10.28 3.55 5.35
CA ASN A 158 10.41 4.66 4.41
C ASN A 158 9.03 5.18 3.91
N ILE A 159 8.04 5.18 4.80
CA ILE A 159 6.71 5.74 4.56
C ILE A 159 6.73 7.24 4.87
N ARG A 160 5.92 8.04 4.16
CA ARG A 160 5.78 9.48 4.44
C ARG A 160 5.42 9.72 5.91
N THR A 161 6.04 10.73 6.52
CA THR A 161 5.78 11.09 7.91
C THR A 161 4.28 11.38 8.12
N GLY A 162 3.71 10.82 9.20
CA GLY A 162 2.28 10.93 9.50
C GLY A 162 1.42 9.83 8.84
N GLU A 163 2.01 9.00 7.98
CA GLU A 163 1.32 7.91 7.30
C GLU A 163 1.81 6.53 7.73
N ILE A 164 0.95 5.55 7.50
CA ILE A 164 1.16 4.17 7.90
C ILE A 164 0.77 3.24 6.75
N LYS A 165 1.64 2.27 6.48
CA LYS A 165 1.39 1.17 5.57
C LYS A 165 1.14 -0.10 6.37
N LEU A 166 -0.01 -0.72 6.14
CA LEU A 166 -0.37 -2.00 6.70
C LEU A 166 -0.38 -3.05 5.59
N VAL A 167 0.20 -4.20 5.87
CA VAL A 167 0.07 -5.39 5.03
C VAL A 167 -0.54 -6.49 5.88
N VAL A 168 -1.79 -6.84 5.60
CA VAL A 168 -2.53 -7.89 6.31
C VAL A 168 -2.15 -9.24 5.73
N ASN A 169 -2.13 -10.30 6.54
CA ASN A 169 -1.86 -11.64 6.04
C ASN A 169 -2.87 -12.01 4.93
N PRO A 170 -2.40 -12.37 3.72
CA PRO A 170 -3.26 -12.64 2.56
C PRO A 170 -4.14 -13.90 2.70
N ARG A 171 -3.88 -14.75 3.71
CA ARG A 171 -4.83 -15.80 4.11
C ARG A 171 -6.11 -15.19 4.70
N MET A 172 -5.97 -14.15 5.52
CA MET A 172 -7.08 -13.55 6.26
C MET A 172 -7.84 -12.52 5.43
N VAL A 173 -7.11 -11.62 4.77
CA VAL A 173 -7.69 -10.52 4.01
C VAL A 173 -6.94 -10.37 2.69
N PHE A 174 -7.65 -10.57 1.59
CA PHE A 174 -7.12 -10.35 0.25
C PHE A 174 -8.25 -9.96 -0.72
N ARG A 175 -8.03 -8.89 -1.47
CA ARG A 175 -8.92 -8.41 -2.54
C ARG A 175 -8.23 -8.52 -3.89
N GLY A 176 -8.50 -9.61 -4.58
CA GLY A 176 -7.94 -9.91 -5.89
C GLY A 176 -8.23 -11.36 -6.27
N ASP A 177 -7.68 -11.81 -7.39
CA ASP A 177 -7.83 -13.18 -7.86
C ASP A 177 -7.08 -14.20 -6.97
N ASP A 178 -7.62 -15.42 -6.88
CA ASP A 178 -7.07 -16.49 -6.03
C ASP A 178 -5.66 -16.94 -6.46
N TYR A 179 -5.37 -16.89 -7.76
CA TYR A 179 -4.05 -17.21 -8.28
C TYR A 179 -2.99 -16.26 -7.71
N ARG A 180 -3.24 -14.95 -7.73
CA ARG A 180 -2.35 -13.97 -7.08
C ARG A 180 -2.34 -14.12 -5.57
N ARG A 181 -3.48 -14.41 -4.94
CA ARG A 181 -3.54 -14.63 -3.49
C ARG A 181 -2.55 -15.70 -3.04
N ARG A 182 -2.48 -16.84 -3.75
CA ARG A 182 -1.53 -17.92 -3.46
C ARG A 182 -0.08 -17.44 -3.45
N LYS A 183 0.33 -16.70 -4.47
CA LYS A 183 1.69 -16.12 -4.54
C LYS A 183 1.99 -15.18 -3.37
N TYR A 184 0.99 -14.41 -2.92
CA TYR A 184 1.13 -13.53 -1.77
C TYR A 184 1.26 -14.30 -0.46
N ILE A 185 0.54 -15.41 -0.32
CA ILE A 185 0.68 -16.32 0.83
C ILE A 185 2.07 -16.93 0.86
N GLU A 186 2.57 -17.43 -0.27
CA GLU A 186 3.93 -17.96 -0.39
C GLU A 186 4.98 -16.91 0.00
N GLU A 187 4.86 -15.67 -0.49
CA GLU A 187 5.78 -14.59 -0.14
C GLU A 187 5.65 -14.16 1.33
N TRP A 188 4.47 -14.27 1.92
CA TRP A 188 4.27 -13.97 3.35
C TRP A 188 5.08 -14.92 4.23
N TYR A 189 5.05 -16.22 3.93
CA TYR A 189 5.74 -17.25 4.71
C TYR A 189 7.12 -17.61 4.17
N ARG A 190 7.57 -16.95 3.10
CA ARG A 190 8.93 -17.11 2.58
C ARG A 190 9.91 -16.77 3.71
N PRO A 191 10.83 -17.69 4.04
CA PRO A 191 11.89 -17.39 4.98
C PRO A 191 12.64 -16.16 4.48
N VAL A 192 12.60 -15.08 5.25
CA VAL A 192 13.53 -13.97 5.04
C VAL A 192 14.88 -14.57 5.38
N GLY A 193 15.70 -14.84 4.35
CA GLY A 193 16.94 -15.59 4.48
C GLY A 193 17.74 -15.16 5.71
N CYS A 194 18.29 -16.14 6.41
CA CYS A 194 19.02 -16.04 7.66
C CYS A 194 19.90 -14.78 7.74
N LEU A 195 19.40 -13.73 8.38
CA LEU A 195 20.22 -12.68 8.97
C LEU A 195 20.12 -12.84 10.48
N HIS A 196 21.03 -13.67 11.00
CA HIS A 196 21.43 -13.62 12.39
C HIS A 196 21.94 -12.20 12.71
N THR A 197 21.23 -11.53 13.61
CA THR A 197 21.78 -10.49 14.52
C THR A 197 20.92 -10.61 15.78
N GLY A 198 21.29 -11.47 16.73
CA GLY A 198 21.94 -11.05 17.98
C GLY A 198 20.92 -10.31 18.84
N VAL A 199 20.26 -10.91 19.82
CA VAL A 199 20.82 -11.43 21.07
C VAL A 199 19.97 -12.61 21.55
N PHE A 200 20.51 -13.83 21.50
CA PHE A 200 20.02 -14.90 22.36
C PHE A 200 20.68 -14.70 23.73
N HIS A 201 19.88 -14.37 24.74
CA HIS A 201 20.31 -14.51 26.13
C HIS A 201 20.55 -16.00 26.41
N PRO A 202 21.67 -16.37 27.06
CA PRO A 202 21.94 -17.76 27.40
C PRO A 202 21.12 -18.12 28.65
N GLY A 203 20.16 -19.03 28.51
CA GLY A 203 19.45 -19.59 29.66
C GLY A 203 18.43 -20.63 29.25
N SER A 204 18.75 -21.91 29.50
CA SER A 204 17.91 -23.12 29.32
C SER A 204 17.74 -23.56 27.87
N VAL A 205 18.65 -24.36 27.29
CA VAL A 205 18.78 -25.83 27.44
C VAL A 205 17.46 -26.59 27.23
N ASP A 206 17.52 -27.45 26.22
CA ASP A 206 16.66 -28.56 25.81
C ASP A 206 15.61 -28.39 24.70
N GLU A 207 15.74 -29.34 23.76
CA GLU A 207 14.78 -29.82 22.76
C GLU A 207 14.56 -29.00 21.48
N CYS A 208 15.35 -29.33 20.44
CA CYS A 208 14.86 -30.15 19.32
C CYS A 208 15.87 -30.15 18.16
N LEU A 209 16.81 -31.09 18.22
CA LEU A 209 17.61 -31.50 17.05
C LEU A 209 17.54 -33.02 16.97
N ALA A 210 16.54 -33.50 16.23
CA ALA A 210 16.60 -34.79 15.58
C ALA A 210 15.66 -34.76 14.38
N MET A 211 16.09 -35.44 13.30
CA MET A 211 15.40 -35.69 12.02
C MET A 211 15.73 -34.62 10.95
N VAL A 212 16.46 -34.89 9.86
CA VAL A 212 16.75 -36.17 9.17
C VAL A 212 18.07 -36.05 8.38
N ALA A 213 18.85 -37.13 8.44
CA ALA A 213 19.93 -37.51 7.53
C ALA A 213 19.36 -38.17 6.26
#